data_AF-A0A534VPJ6-F1
#
_entry.id   AF-A0A534VPJ6-F1
#
_cell.length_a   1.000
_cell.length_b   1.000
_cell.length_c   1.000
_cell.angle_alpha   90.00
_cell.angle_beta   90.00
_cell.angle_gamma   90.00
#
_symmetry.space_group_name_H-M   'P 1'
#
loop_
_entity.id
_entity.type
_entity.pdbx_description
1 polymer ?
#
loop_
_entity_poly.entity_id
_entity_poly.type
_entity_poly.pdbx_seq_one_letter_code
_entity_poly.pdbx_strand_id
1 'polypeptide(L)'
;MLNAAFAALDRWARTGKPPPRAPRLRVAADPPRTITRDARGNALGGIRSPQVDVPIAAFTGEQNGAIICRLLGTTTLFDAATLTSLYPSHRAYVARYDKATRNAVRAGFLLKPDAKLLRRWAAGSNVGR
;
A
#
# COMPACT_ATOMS: atom_id res chain seq x y z
N MET A 1 5.92 -6.39 2.27
CA MET A 1 5.09 -6.35 3.50
C MET A 1 5.12 -7.69 4.22
N LEU A 2 4.72 -8.80 3.58
CA LEU A 2 4.72 -10.13 4.19
C LEU A 2 6.10 -10.55 4.74
N ASN A 3 7.18 -10.34 3.96
CA ASN A 3 8.55 -10.60 4.42
C ASN A 3 8.90 -9.85 5.71
N ALA A 4 8.48 -8.59 5.84
CA ALA A 4 8.69 -7.81 7.06
C ALA A 4 7.89 -8.37 8.24
N ALA A 5 6.67 -8.83 8.00
CA ALA A 5 5.86 -9.48 9.04
C ALA A 5 6.50 -10.78 9.54
N PHE A 6 6.99 -11.64 8.64
CA PHE A 6 7.69 -12.86 9.02
C PHE A 6 9.01 -12.57 9.76
N ALA A 7 9.81 -11.62 9.28
CA ALA A 7 11.03 -11.21 9.96
C ALA A 7 10.74 -10.65 11.36
N ALA A 8 9.65 -9.90 11.53
CA ALA A 8 9.26 -9.36 12.82
C ALA A 8 8.71 -10.46 13.76
N LEU A 9 7.99 -11.45 13.23
CA LEU A 9 7.52 -12.62 13.97
C LEU A 9 8.69 -13.48 14.47
N ASP A 10 9.66 -13.81 13.59
CA ASP A 10 10.86 -14.57 13.98
C ASP A 10 11.64 -13.83 15.09
N ARG A 11 11.87 -12.53 14.92
CA ARG A 11 12.52 -11.71 15.95
C ARG A 11 11.73 -11.72 17.26
N TRP A 12 10.40 -11.61 17.20
CA TRP A 12 9.56 -11.62 18.40
C TRP A 12 9.65 -12.95 19.13
N ALA A 13 9.54 -14.07 18.42
CA ALA A 13 9.66 -15.41 18.99
C ALA A 13 11.02 -15.65 19.66
N ARG A 14 12.11 -15.16 19.07
CA ARG A 14 13.47 -15.34 19.61
C ARG A 14 13.83 -14.42 20.77
N THR A 15 13.31 -13.19 20.76
CA THR A 15 13.82 -12.12 21.63
C THR A 15 12.77 -11.53 22.56
N GLY A 16 11.50 -11.91 22.44
CA GLY A 16 10.38 -11.31 23.17
C GLY A 16 10.05 -9.87 22.75
N LYS A 17 10.81 -9.25 21.83
CA LYS A 17 10.58 -7.87 21.39
C LYS A 17 9.46 -7.81 20.33
N PRO A 18 8.29 -7.22 20.63
CA PRO A 18 7.14 -7.24 19.73
C PRO A 18 7.37 -6.45 18.43
N PRO A 19 6.61 -6.77 17.37
CA PRO A 19 6.65 -6.02 16.11
C PRO A 19 6.09 -4.59 16.26
N PRO A 20 6.41 -3.68 15.31
CA PRO A 20 5.75 -2.37 15.22
C PRO A 20 4.22 -2.50 15.12
N ARG A 21 3.50 -1.60 15.80
CA ARG A 21 2.04 -1.53 15.72
C ARG A 21 1.60 -0.62 14.59
N ALA A 22 0.72 -1.11 13.73
CA ALA A 22 0.06 -0.29 12.71
C ALA A 22 -1.24 0.31 13.26
N PRO A 23 -1.65 1.52 12.80
CA PRO A 23 -3.01 2.00 13.01
C PRO A 23 -4.02 0.99 12.44
N ARG A 24 -5.21 0.90 13.04
CA ARG A 24 -6.31 0.10 12.48
C ARG A 24 -6.84 0.76 11.19
N LEU A 25 -7.49 -0.03 10.36
CA LEU A 25 -8.33 0.51 9.28
C LEU A 25 -9.45 1.34 9.89
N ARG A 26 -9.76 2.49 9.28
CA ARG A 26 -10.91 3.29 9.68
C ARG A 26 -12.18 2.63 9.17
N VAL A 27 -13.19 2.57 10.03
CA VAL A 27 -14.49 1.96 9.75
C VAL A 27 -15.57 2.97 10.09
N ALA A 28 -16.57 3.12 9.22
CA ALA A 28 -17.73 3.95 9.50
C ALA A 28 -18.42 3.49 10.79
N ALA A 29 -18.91 4.45 11.57
CA ALA A 29 -19.54 4.17 12.86
C ALA A 29 -20.89 3.44 12.68
N ASP A 30 -21.64 3.83 11.64
CA ASP A 30 -23.01 3.38 11.42
C ASP A 30 -23.08 2.04 10.66
N PRO A 31 -24.10 1.21 10.94
CA PRO A 31 -24.39 0.02 10.14
C PRO A 31 -24.86 0.37 8.71
N PRO A 32 -24.45 -0.39 7.67
CA PRO A 32 -23.43 -1.45 7.73
C PRO A 32 -22.02 -0.84 7.89
N ARG A 33 -21.23 -1.43 8.79
CA ARG A 33 -19.85 -1.02 9.04
C ARG A 33 -19.01 -1.24 7.78
N THR A 34 -18.61 -0.15 7.13
CA THR A 34 -17.79 -0.18 5.91
C THR A 34 -16.41 0.45 6.14
N ILE A 35 -15.41 0.01 5.38
CA ILE A 35 -14.07 0.61 5.44
C ILE A 35 -14.14 2.03 4.86
N THR A 36 -13.68 3.02 5.63
CA THR A 36 -13.57 4.39 5.14
C THR A 36 -12.41 4.52 4.14
N ARG A 37 -12.67 5.15 3.00
CA ARG A 37 -11.73 5.29 1.89
C ARG A 37 -11.36 6.76 1.66
N ASP A 38 -10.17 6.99 1.10
CA ASP A 38 -9.77 8.30 0.60
C ASP A 38 -10.48 8.62 -0.74
N ALA A 39 -10.26 9.83 -1.25
CA ALA A 39 -10.82 10.30 -2.52
C ALA A 39 -10.39 9.47 -3.74
N ARG A 40 -9.44 8.53 -3.58
CA ARG A 40 -8.92 7.66 -4.62
C ARG A 40 -9.32 6.19 -4.40
N GLY A 41 -10.27 5.94 -3.49
CA GLY A 41 -10.85 4.62 -3.25
C GLY A 41 -9.98 3.69 -2.39
N ASN A 42 -8.85 4.18 -1.85
CA ASN A 42 -7.97 3.38 -1.01
C ASN A 42 -8.32 3.55 0.47
N ALA A 43 -8.18 2.47 1.25
CA ALA A 43 -8.56 2.49 2.65
C ALA A 43 -7.72 3.47 3.49
N LEU A 44 -8.38 4.13 4.46
CA LEU A 44 -7.73 4.97 5.45
C LEU A 44 -7.25 4.14 6.66
N GLY A 45 -6.09 4.51 7.20
CA GLY A 45 -5.44 3.78 8.29
C GLY A 45 -4.71 2.53 7.79
N GLY A 46 -4.52 1.55 8.67
CA GLY A 46 -3.81 0.31 8.34
C GLY A 46 -2.32 0.50 8.06
N ILE A 47 -1.71 -0.54 7.49
CA ILE A 47 -0.35 -0.46 6.93
C ILE A 47 -0.44 0.19 5.55
N ARG A 48 0.10 1.40 5.44
CA ARG A 48 0.14 2.17 4.21
C ARG A 48 1.38 1.79 3.40
N SER A 49 1.20 0.99 2.36
CA SER A 49 2.29 0.63 1.43
C SER A 49 2.56 1.74 0.42
N PRO A 50 3.72 1.73 -0.28
CA PRO A 50 3.98 2.70 -1.34
C PRO A 50 2.93 2.68 -2.46
N GLN A 51 2.33 1.51 -2.73
CA GLN A 51 1.23 1.38 -3.70
C GLN A 51 -0.05 2.07 -3.24
N VAL A 52 -0.29 2.19 -1.93
CA VAL A 52 -1.48 2.83 -1.37
C VAL A 52 -1.23 4.32 -1.12
N ASP A 53 -0.02 4.71 -0.71
CA ASP A 53 0.39 6.12 -0.51
C ASP A 53 0.68 6.87 -1.81
N VAL A 54 1.11 6.17 -2.86
CA VAL A 54 1.39 6.72 -4.18
C VAL A 54 0.65 5.87 -5.22
N PRO A 55 -0.70 5.90 -5.21
CA PRO A 55 -1.52 4.98 -5.96
C PRO A 55 -1.55 5.30 -7.45
N ILE A 56 -1.57 4.24 -8.25
CA ILE A 56 -1.93 4.26 -9.68
C ILE A 56 -3.24 3.49 -9.94
N ALA A 57 -3.84 2.98 -8.87
CA ALA A 57 -5.05 2.19 -8.86
C ALA A 57 -5.73 2.32 -7.49
N ALA A 58 -7.03 2.03 -7.44
CA ALA A 58 -7.76 1.76 -6.22
C ALA A 58 -7.67 0.27 -5.89
N PHE A 59 -7.40 -0.05 -4.63
CA PHE A 59 -7.37 -1.42 -4.11
C PHE A 59 -8.49 -1.63 -3.10
N THR A 60 -9.30 -2.67 -3.31
CA THR A 60 -10.32 -3.07 -2.34
C THR A 60 -10.16 -4.54 -1.96
N GLY A 61 -10.68 -4.93 -0.80
CA GLY A 61 -10.83 -6.34 -0.41
C GLY A 61 -12.18 -6.91 -0.83
N GLU A 62 -12.97 -6.16 -1.59
CA GLU A 62 -14.37 -6.44 -1.89
C GLU A 62 -14.49 -6.88 -3.34
N GLN A 63 -15.16 -8.00 -3.60
CA GLN A 63 -15.51 -8.42 -4.95
C GLN A 63 -16.68 -9.39 -4.96
N ASN A 64 -17.31 -9.45 -6.12
CA ASN A 64 -18.43 -10.35 -6.40
C ASN A 64 -17.92 -11.65 -7.05
N GLY A 65 -18.82 -12.64 -7.16
CA GLY A 65 -18.52 -13.93 -7.79
C GLY A 65 -18.25 -15.07 -6.79
N ALA A 66 -17.51 -16.08 -7.27
CA ALA A 66 -17.25 -17.32 -6.53
C ALA A 66 -16.54 -17.06 -5.19
N ILE A 67 -16.70 -17.97 -4.23
CA ILE A 67 -16.15 -17.81 -2.87
C ILE A 67 -14.63 -17.58 -2.86
N ILE A 68 -13.91 -18.25 -3.77
CA ILE A 68 -12.46 -18.08 -3.90
C ILE A 68 -12.10 -16.69 -4.44
N CYS A 69 -12.93 -16.11 -5.32
CA CYS A 69 -12.72 -14.76 -5.81
C CYS A 69 -12.79 -13.81 -4.63
N ARG A 70 -13.74 -13.95 -3.70
CA ARG A 70 -13.88 -13.07 -2.52
C ARG A 70 -12.62 -12.90 -1.65
N LEU A 71 -11.61 -13.76 -1.79
CA LEU A 71 -10.32 -13.62 -1.11
C LEU A 71 -9.35 -12.63 -1.81
N LEU A 72 -9.60 -12.25 -3.06
CA LEU A 72 -8.60 -11.71 -3.99
C LEU A 72 -8.83 -10.26 -4.43
N GLY A 73 -9.21 -9.36 -3.52
CA GLY A 73 -9.57 -7.95 -3.75
C GLY A 73 -10.19 -7.48 -5.11
N THR A 74 -10.18 -6.17 -5.35
CA THR A 74 -10.19 -5.62 -6.72
C THR A 74 -9.04 -4.65 -6.89
N THR A 75 -8.56 -4.54 -8.13
CA THR A 75 -7.61 -3.51 -8.56
C THR A 75 -8.22 -2.76 -9.72
N THR A 76 -8.57 -1.50 -9.50
CA THR A 76 -9.13 -0.63 -10.54
C THR A 76 -8.08 0.41 -10.90
N LEU A 77 -7.47 0.28 -12.09
CA LEU A 77 -6.47 1.23 -12.57
C LEU A 77 -7.08 2.63 -12.72
N PHE A 78 -6.31 3.67 -12.41
CA PHE A 78 -6.71 5.03 -12.71
C PHE A 78 -6.57 5.33 -14.20
N ASP A 79 -7.42 6.21 -14.70
CA ASP A 79 -7.31 6.72 -16.06
C ASP A 79 -6.10 7.67 -16.23
N ALA A 80 -5.76 7.94 -17.49
CA ALA A 80 -4.62 8.80 -17.82
C ALA A 80 -4.76 10.22 -17.27
N ALA A 81 -5.98 10.77 -17.24
CA ALA A 81 -6.25 12.12 -16.73
C ALA A 81 -5.96 12.20 -15.22
N THR A 82 -6.42 11.22 -14.45
CA THR A 82 -6.15 11.10 -13.01
C THR A 82 -4.66 10.90 -12.75
N LEU A 83 -3.99 10.04 -13.51
CA LEU A 83 -2.55 9.82 -13.36
C LEU A 83 -1.73 11.07 -13.68
N THR A 84 -2.10 11.83 -14.71
CA THR A 84 -1.44 13.10 -15.09
C THR A 84 -1.65 14.16 -14.00
N SER A 85 -2.86 14.25 -13.46
CA SER A 85 -3.17 15.16 -12.34
C SER A 85 -2.38 14.81 -11.08
N LEU A 86 -2.27 13.52 -10.75
CA LEU A 86 -1.52 13.05 -9.58
C LEU A 86 -0.02 13.19 -9.77
N TYR A 87 0.49 12.87 -10.97
CA TYR A 87 1.91 12.77 -11.28
C TYR A 87 2.25 13.55 -12.55
N PRO A 88 2.48 14.87 -12.44
CA PRO A 88 2.77 15.72 -13.61
C PRO A 88 4.07 15.36 -14.36
N SER A 89 4.91 14.52 -13.78
CA SER A 89 6.10 13.97 -14.45
C SER A 89 6.52 12.65 -13.80
N HIS A 90 7.26 11.85 -14.56
CA HIS A 90 7.84 10.60 -14.11
C HIS A 90 8.78 10.82 -12.92
N ARG A 91 9.57 11.90 -12.95
CA ARG A 91 10.43 12.30 -11.84
C ARG A 91 9.62 12.58 -10.57
N ALA A 92 8.47 13.25 -10.69
CA ALA A 92 7.59 13.52 -9.54
C ALA A 92 7.01 12.23 -8.96
N TYR A 93 6.57 11.30 -9.82
CA TYR A 93 6.10 9.98 -9.39
C TYR A 93 7.18 9.21 -8.62
N VAL A 94 8.37 9.04 -9.24
CA VAL A 94 9.48 8.29 -8.64
C VAL A 94 9.91 8.89 -7.30
N ALA A 95 10.00 10.22 -7.20
CA ALA A 95 10.36 10.89 -5.95
C ALA A 95 9.32 10.66 -4.84
N ARG A 96 8.03 10.74 -5.16
CA ARG A 96 6.95 10.45 -4.19
C ARG A 96 6.97 8.98 -3.76
N TYR A 97 7.12 8.06 -4.71
CA TYR A 97 7.16 6.63 -4.45
C TYR A 97 8.38 6.22 -3.62
N ASP A 98 9.55 6.79 -3.90
CA ASP A 98 10.76 6.63 -3.09
C ASP A 98 10.56 7.11 -1.64
N LYS A 99 9.95 8.29 -1.47
CA LYS A 99 9.63 8.82 -0.13
C LYS A 99 8.69 7.88 0.63
N ALA A 100 7.61 7.42 0.00
CA ALA A 100 6.68 6.48 0.62
C ALA A 100 7.36 5.14 0.96
N THR A 101 8.23 4.64 0.10
CA THR A 101 9.02 3.42 0.34
C THR A 101 9.94 3.58 1.56
N ARG A 102 10.66 4.70 1.66
CA ARG A 102 11.51 4.99 2.82
C ARG A 102 10.69 5.14 4.11
N ASN A 103 9.50 5.74 4.03
CA ASN A 103 8.59 5.83 5.17
C ASN A 103 8.19 4.43 5.67
N ALA A 104 7.79 3.52 4.77
CA ALA A 104 7.41 2.15 5.12
C ALA A 104 8.57 1.36 5.75
N VAL A 105 9.82 1.56 5.28
CA VAL A 105 11.01 0.96 5.90
C VAL A 105 11.22 1.51 7.31
N ARG A 106 11.16 2.83 7.50
CA ARG A 106 11.32 3.44 8.83
C ARG A 106 10.24 3.01 9.82
N ALA A 107 9.02 2.81 9.34
CA ALA A 107 7.91 2.30 10.14
C ALA A 107 8.05 0.79 10.46
N GLY A 108 9.01 0.10 9.86
CA GLY A 108 9.26 -1.34 10.08
C GLY A 108 8.28 -2.26 9.34
N PHE A 109 7.49 -1.74 8.41
CA PHE A 109 6.54 -2.54 7.62
C PHE A 109 7.14 -3.05 6.30
N LEU A 110 8.33 -2.56 5.92
CA LEU A 110 9.03 -2.96 4.71
C LEU A 110 10.51 -3.23 5.01
N LEU A 111 11.08 -4.31 4.46
CA LEU A 111 12.51 -4.59 4.59
C LEU A 111 13.32 -3.82 3.53
N LYS A 112 14.60 -3.54 3.82
CA LYS A 112 15.50 -2.86 2.88
C LYS A 112 15.65 -3.58 1.53
N PRO A 113 15.75 -4.93 1.46
CA PRO A 113 15.79 -5.64 0.18
C PRO A 113 14.51 -5.43 -0.65
N ASP A 114 13.33 -5.56 -0.01
CA ASP A 114 12.05 -5.30 -0.68
C ASP A 114 11.96 -3.85 -1.20
N ALA A 115 12.40 -2.89 -0.39
CA ALA A 115 12.45 -1.47 -0.76
C ALA A 115 13.35 -1.22 -1.98
N LYS A 116 14.45 -1.96 -2.15
CA LYS A 116 15.30 -1.86 -3.34
C LYS A 116 14.57 -2.31 -4.60
N LEU A 117 13.79 -3.40 -4.52
CA LEU A 117 13.00 -3.90 -5.64
C LEU A 117 11.89 -2.92 -6.04
N LEU A 118 11.13 -2.42 -5.06
CA LEU A 118 10.10 -1.39 -5.29
C LEU A 118 10.70 -0.10 -5.88
N ARG A 119 11.85 0.30 -5.34
CA ARG A 119 12.82 1.30 -5.87
C ARG A 119 12.95 1.25 -7.40
N ARG A 120 13.44 0.09 -7.83
CA ARG A 120 13.79 -0.21 -9.22
C ARG A 120 12.56 -0.28 -10.12
N TRP A 121 11.49 -0.92 -9.64
CA TRP A 121 10.24 -0.99 -10.39
C TRP A 121 9.67 0.40 -10.69
N ALA A 122 9.61 1.29 -9.69
CA ALA A 122 9.09 2.64 -9.89
C ALA A 122 9.92 3.46 -10.89
N ALA A 123 11.25 3.35 -10.83
CA ALA A 123 12.15 4.02 -11.78
C ALA A 123 12.06 3.45 -13.21
N GLY A 124 11.71 2.17 -13.36
CA GLY A 124 11.54 1.50 -14.65
C GLY A 124 10.14 1.65 -15.26
N SER A 125 9.17 2.21 -14.53
CA SER A 125 7.78 2.30 -14.99
C SER A 125 7.56 3.41 -16.02
N ASN A 126 6.39 3.40 -16.67
CA ASN A 126 5.92 4.45 -17.58
C ASN A 126 5.02 5.49 -16.89
N VAL A 127 4.89 5.47 -15.56
CA VAL A 127 3.97 6.37 -14.85
C VAL A 127 4.49 7.81 -14.91
N GLY A 128 3.65 8.73 -15.39
CA GLY A 128 3.98 10.16 -15.54
C GLY A 128 4.96 10.47 -16.68
N ARG A 129 5.13 9.55 -17.64
CA ARG A 129 5.89 9.81 -18.87
C ARG A 129 5.02 10.46 -19.94
#